data_AF-A0AAJ5QSL7-F1
#
_entry.id   AF-A0AAJ5QSL7-F1
#
_cell.length_a   1.000
_cell.length_b   1.000
_cell.length_c   1.000
_cell.angle_alpha   90.00
_cell.angle_beta   90.00
_cell.angle_gamma   90.00
#
_symmetry.space_group_name_H-M   'P 1'
#
loop_
_entity.id
_entity.type
_entity.pdbx_description
1 polymer ?
#
loop_
_entity_poly.entity_id
_entity_poly.type
_entity_poly.pdbx_seq_one_letter_code
_entity_poly.pdbx_strand_id
1 'polypeptide(L)'
;MKNNISTGLRENNNEQRCIKNEIAGKRLIRVHEVLRRVGFSRTTLYERIKEGSFPDRIKIGLRSVAFVESEIDAWIEKMIAESRRVSEYNYFK
;
A
#
# COMPACT_ATOMS: atom_id res chain seq x y z
N MET A 1 11.72 1.05 57.13
CA MET A 1 10.95 -0.20 56.91
C MET A 1 9.90 0.05 55.84
N LYS A 2 9.73 -0.92 54.91
CA LYS A 2 8.80 -0.97 53.74
C LYS A 2 9.40 -0.35 52.47
N ASN A 3 10.28 -1.04 51.74
CA ASN A 3 10.11 -2.19 50.82
C ASN A 3 9.58 -1.77 49.44
N ASN A 4 10.47 -1.90 48.44
CA ASN A 4 10.19 -1.92 47.01
C ASN A 4 9.02 -2.84 46.66
N ILE A 5 8.10 -2.37 45.83
CA ILE A 5 7.42 -3.24 44.87
C ILE A 5 7.62 -2.65 43.48
N SER A 6 8.46 -3.36 42.73
CA SER A 6 8.61 -3.37 41.29
C SER A 6 7.33 -3.05 40.53
N THR A 7 7.39 -2.15 39.55
CA THR A 7 7.16 -2.53 38.15
C THR A 7 7.97 -1.57 37.31
N GLY A 8 9.26 -1.88 37.18
CA GLY A 8 10.05 -1.34 36.09
C GLY A 8 9.50 -1.90 34.78
N LEU A 9 8.70 -1.11 34.07
CA LEU A 9 8.61 -1.26 32.63
C LEU A 9 9.98 -0.82 32.09
N ARG A 10 10.87 -1.80 31.92
CA ARG A 10 12.05 -1.69 31.06
C ARG A 10 11.53 -1.34 29.67
N GLU A 11 11.49 -0.07 29.34
CA GLU A 11 11.23 0.41 27.99
C GLU A 11 12.43 0.01 27.12
N ASN A 12 12.30 -1.12 26.43
CA ASN A 12 13.36 -1.70 25.62
C ASN A 12 13.60 -0.83 24.39
N ASN A 13 14.71 -0.08 24.39
CA ASN A 13 15.19 0.78 23.28
C ASN A 13 15.28 0.09 21.90
N ASN A 14 15.23 -1.25 21.84
CA ASN A 14 15.28 -2.02 20.60
C ASN A 14 13.92 -2.09 19.86
N GLU A 15 12.80 -2.01 20.57
CA GLU A 15 11.45 -2.06 19.97
C GLU A 15 11.10 -0.74 19.26
N GLN A 16 11.63 0.39 19.74
CA GLN A 16 11.45 1.69 19.08
C GLN A 16 12.28 1.82 17.80
N ARG A 17 13.34 1.02 17.63
CA ARG A 17 14.22 1.06 16.44
C ARG A 17 13.66 0.29 15.26
N CYS A 18 12.94 -0.81 15.48
CA CYS A 18 12.33 -1.58 14.39
C CYS A 18 11.11 -0.87 13.78
N ILE A 19 10.29 -0.17 14.58
CA ILE A 19 9.13 0.59 14.07
C ILE A 19 9.58 1.78 13.19
N LYS A 20 10.67 2.47 13.57
CA LYS A 20 11.17 3.64 12.85
C LYS A 20 11.76 3.29 11.47
N ASN A 21 12.34 2.09 11.31
CA ASN A 21 12.95 1.67 10.05
C ASN A 21 11.94 1.17 9.01
N GLU A 22 10.74 0.74 9.40
CA GLU A 22 9.76 0.17 8.45
C GLU A 22 8.91 1.24 7.73
N ILE A 23 8.76 2.42 8.34
CA ILE A 23 8.06 3.56 7.72
C ILE A 23 8.97 4.28 6.70
N ALA A 24 10.29 4.14 6.82
CA ALA A 24 11.28 4.89 6.04
C ALA A 24 11.18 4.68 4.52
N GLY A 25 10.47 3.64 4.05
CA GLY A 25 10.20 3.40 2.62
C GLY A 25 8.73 3.50 2.19
N LYS A 26 7.79 3.76 3.11
CA LYS A 26 6.36 3.79 2.79
C LYS A 26 5.95 5.22 2.40
N ARG A 27 5.71 5.43 1.11
CA ARG A 27 5.29 6.71 0.55
C ARG A 27 3.83 6.67 0.11
N LEU A 28 3.14 7.79 0.31
CA LEU A 28 1.77 7.99 -0.14
C LEU A 28 1.74 8.90 -1.37
N ILE A 29 0.99 8.49 -2.38
CA ILE A 29 0.81 9.23 -3.63
C ILE A 29 -0.62 9.73 -3.80
N ARG A 30 -0.77 10.94 -4.34
CA ARG A 30 -2.08 11.54 -4.59
C ARG A 30 -2.71 10.94 -5.84
N VAL A 31 -4.04 11.07 -5.96
CA VAL A 31 -4.82 10.59 -7.12
C VAL A 31 -4.21 11.00 -8.46
N HIS A 32 -3.73 12.24 -8.60
CA HIS A 32 -3.17 12.71 -9.88
C HIS A 32 -1.91 11.94 -10.31
N GLU A 33 -1.09 11.50 -9.36
CA GLU A 33 0.11 10.71 -9.64
C GLU A 33 -0.28 9.28 -10.02
N VAL A 34 -1.25 8.70 -9.32
CA VAL A 34 -1.81 7.39 -9.69
C VAL A 34 -2.32 7.40 -11.13
N LEU A 35 -3.11 8.41 -11.51
CA LEU A 35 -3.64 8.53 -12.88
C LEU A 35 -2.52 8.64 -13.93
N ARG A 36 -1.43 9.34 -13.63
CA ARG A 36 -0.26 9.41 -14.52
C ARG A 36 0.43 8.06 -14.70
N ARG A 37 0.55 7.26 -13.64
CA ARG A 37 1.21 5.95 -13.68
C ARG A 37 0.37 4.89 -14.41
N VAL A 38 -0.92 4.83 -14.13
CA VAL A 38 -1.80 3.79 -14.66
C VAL A 38 -2.47 4.17 -15.98
N GLY A 39 -2.47 5.45 -16.35
CA GLY A 39 -3.05 5.95 -17.61
C GLY A 39 -4.59 5.97 -17.63
N PHE A 40 -5.25 5.84 -16.48
CA PHE A 40 -6.71 5.85 -16.40
C PHE A 40 -7.30 7.25 -16.32
N SER A 41 -8.57 7.37 -16.74
CA SER A 41 -9.40 8.50 -16.36
C SER A 41 -9.75 8.43 -14.87
N ARG A 42 -10.11 9.58 -14.28
CA ARG A 42 -10.54 9.62 -12.88
C ARG A 42 -11.80 8.78 -12.62
N THR A 43 -12.74 8.77 -13.57
CA THR A 43 -13.97 7.98 -13.47
C THR A 43 -13.66 6.49 -13.44
N THR A 44 -12.84 6.02 -14.39
CA THR A 44 -12.41 4.61 -14.48
C THR A 44 -11.68 4.16 -13.22
N LEU A 45 -10.84 5.02 -12.64
CA LEU A 45 -10.17 4.72 -11.38
C LEU A 45 -11.19 4.43 -10.26
N TYR A 46 -12.22 5.28 -10.11
CA TYR A 46 -13.23 5.09 -9.07
C TYR A 46 -14.15 3.90 -9.33
N GLU A 47 -14.47 3.60 -10.60
CA GLU A 47 -15.21 2.39 -10.97
C GLU A 47 -14.45 1.13 -10.57
N ARG A 48 -13.16 1.06 -10.89
CA ARG A 48 -12.31 -0.09 -10.51
C ARG A 48 -12.14 -0.23 -9.00
N ILE A 49 -12.04 0.89 -8.27
CA ILE A 49 -12.04 0.87 -6.80
C ILE A 49 -13.38 0.31 -6.29
N LYS A 50 -14.51 0.74 -6.85
CA LYS A 50 -15.84 0.23 -6.47
C LYS A 50 -16.00 -1.27 -6.77
N GLU A 51 -15.41 -1.74 -7.85
CA GLU A 51 -15.38 -3.16 -8.25
C GLU A 51 -14.41 -4.00 -7.40
N GLY A 52 -13.55 -3.37 -6.58
CA GLY A 52 -12.49 -4.05 -5.84
C GLY A 52 -11.34 -4.56 -6.72
N SER A 53 -11.24 -4.09 -7.97
CA SER A 53 -10.20 -4.49 -8.93
C SER A 53 -8.96 -3.59 -8.88
N PHE A 54 -8.95 -2.59 -8.00
CA PHE A 54 -7.86 -1.63 -7.80
C PHE A 54 -7.61 -1.38 -6.31
N PRO A 55 -6.35 -1.07 -5.89
CA PRO A 55 -6.05 -0.77 -4.49
C PRO A 55 -6.91 0.35 -3.89
N ASP A 56 -7.29 0.18 -2.63
CA ASP A 56 -8.14 1.13 -1.94
C ASP A 56 -7.40 2.42 -1.57
N ARG A 57 -8.18 3.50 -1.43
CA ARG A 57 -7.65 4.81 -1.05
C ARG A 57 -7.60 4.99 0.47
N ILE A 58 -6.52 5.58 0.95
CA ILE A 58 -6.36 6.00 2.34
C ILE A 58 -6.84 7.43 2.51
N LYS A 59 -7.72 7.66 3.48
CA LYS A 59 -8.15 9.01 3.87
C LYS A 59 -7.08 9.65 4.76
N ILE A 60 -6.42 10.69 4.24
CA ILE A 60 -5.36 11.43 4.95
C ILE A 60 -5.84 12.75 5.57
N GLY A 61 -7.07 13.18 5.25
CA GLY A 61 -7.68 14.37 5.81
C GLY A 61 -9.15 14.49 5.45
N LEU A 62 -9.78 15.61 5.84
CA LEU A 62 -11.23 15.79 5.68
C LEU A 62 -11.70 15.65 4.22
N ARG A 63 -10.92 16.23 3.28
CA ARG A 63 -11.19 16.20 1.83
C ARG A 63 -10.05 15.57 1.01
N SER A 64 -9.08 14.95 1.68
CA SER A 64 -7.86 14.48 1.03
C SER A 64 -7.71 12.96 1.16
N VAL A 65 -7.37 12.35 0.03
CA VAL A 65 -7.11 10.91 -0.11
C VAL A 65 -5.77 10.68 -0.81
N ALA A 66 -5.13 9.56 -0.48
CA ALA A 66 -3.89 9.11 -1.10
C ALA A 66 -3.88 7.57 -1.21
N PHE A 67 -2.91 7.04 -1.94
CA PHE A 67 -2.70 5.61 -2.12
C PHE A 67 -1.29 5.25 -1.65
N VAL A 68 -1.10 4.02 -1.19
CA VAL A 68 0.24 3.51 -0.88
C VAL A 68 0.97 3.27 -2.19
N GLU A 69 2.13 3.88 -2.36
CA GLU A 69 2.91 3.77 -3.60
C GLU A 69 3.22 2.32 -3.97
N SER A 70 3.65 1.52 -3.00
CA SER A 70 3.99 0.11 -3.21
C SER A 70 2.80 -0.75 -3.65
N GLU A 71 1.58 -0.42 -3.23
CA GLU A 71 0.37 -1.15 -3.67
C GLU A 71 0.06 -0.85 -5.14
N ILE A 72 0.26 0.40 -5.57
CA ILE A 72 0.09 0.79 -6.96
C ILE A 72 1.15 0.13 -7.83
N ASP A 73 2.41 0.12 -7.40
CA ASP A 73 3.50 -0.51 -8.15
C ASP A 73 3.27 -2.03 -8.27
N ALA A 74 2.86 -2.70 -7.19
CA ALA A 74 2.50 -4.12 -7.22
C ALA A 74 1.29 -4.42 -8.15
N TRP A 75 0.30 -3.53 -8.18
CA TRP A 75 -0.84 -3.66 -9.08
C TRP A 75 -0.41 -3.53 -10.55
N ILE A 76 0.47 -2.58 -10.88
CA ILE A 76 1.01 -2.40 -12.23
C ILE A 76 1.76 -3.67 -12.67
N GLU A 77 2.63 -4.20 -11.81
CA GLU A 77 3.37 -5.43 -12.09
C GLU A 77 2.42 -6.61 -12.36
N LYS A 78 1.37 -6.76 -11.53
CA LYS A 78 0.34 -7.78 -11.74
C LYS A 78 -0.34 -7.64 -13.09
N MET A 79 -0.69 -6.41 -13.51
CA MET A 79 -1.32 -6.16 -14.81
C MET A 79 -0.39 -6.48 -15.98
N ILE A 80 0.90 -6.16 -15.87
CA ILE A 80 1.91 -6.53 -16.87
C ILE A 80 2.03 -8.05 -16.95
N ALA A 81 2.18 -8.73 -15.82
CA ALA A 81 2.30 -10.18 -15.75
C ALA A 81 1.05 -10.89 -16.33
N GLU A 82 -0.16 -10.39 -16.07
CA GLU A 82 -1.40 -10.91 -16.64
C GLU A 82 -1.45 -10.72 -18.17
N SER A 83 -1.11 -9.51 -18.64
CA SER A 83 -1.10 -9.22 -20.09
C SER A 83 -0.08 -10.06 -20.85
N ARG A 84 1.05 -10.42 -20.23
CA ARG A 84 2.12 -11.22 -20.84
C ARG A 84 1.94 -12.72 -20.64
N ARG A 85 1.06 -13.17 -19.73
CA ARG A 85 0.78 -14.60 -19.49
C ARG A 85 -0.01 -15.29 -20.61
N VAL A 86 -0.44 -14.56 -21.64
CA VAL A 86 -1.21 -15.11 -22.78
C VAL A 86 -0.25 -15.79 -23.78
N SER A 87 0.44 -16.86 -23.36
CA SER A 87 1.23 -17.70 -24.27
C SER A 87 1.33 -19.18 -23.88
N GLU A 88 0.94 -19.60 -22.67
CA GLU A 88 1.09 -21.02 -22.26
C GLU A 88 -0.18 -21.87 -22.39
N TYR A 89 -1.36 -21.29 -22.60
CA TYR A 89 -2.63 -22.04 -22.56
C TYR A 89 -3.28 -22.35 -23.92
N ASN A 90 -2.71 -21.89 -25.03
CA ASN A 90 -3.21 -22.19 -26.38
C ASN A 90 -2.50 -23.38 -27.04
N TYR A 91 -1.70 -24.15 -26.29
CA TYR A 91 -0.91 -25.26 -26.85
C TYR A 91 -1.52 -26.66 -26.63
N PHE A 92 -2.73 -26.75 -26.07
CA PHE A 92 -3.39 -28.03 -25.75
C PHE A 92 -4.84 -28.14 -26.24
N LYS A 93 -5.20 -27.44 -27.33
CA LYS A 93 -6.52 -27.56 -27.96
C LYS A 93 -6.42 -28.03 -29.40
#